data_AF-A0A9Q8LIC6-F1
#
_entry.id   AF-A0A9Q8LIC6-F1
#
_cell.length_a   1.000
_cell.length_b   1.000
_cell.length_c   1.000
_cell.angle_alpha   90.00
_cell.angle_beta   90.00
_cell.angle_gamma   90.00
#
_symmetry.space_group_name_H-M   'P 1'
#
loop_
_entity.id
_entity.type
_entity.pdbx_description
1 polymer ?
#
loop_
_entity_poly.entity_id
_entity_poly.type
_entity_poly.pdbx_seq_one_letter_code
_entity_poly.pdbx_strand_id
1 'polypeptide(L)'
;MTRMNANVTTQQYMFGPKLLVTPVTLPYVTEWDVYLPKMDASNGTREWTYWWTNETYAGGQMVAVPTPLEWIPVFHLGGRDELLRGNVF
;
A
#
# COMPACT_ATOMS: atom_id res chain seq x y z
N MET A 1 -19.93 -3.37 10.35
CA MET A 1 -19.24 -2.37 11.20
C MET A 1 -18.41 -1.47 10.28
N THR A 2 -19.07 -0.64 9.45
CA THR A 2 -18.51 0.06 8.28
C THR A 2 -18.73 1.58 8.39
N ARG A 3 -18.57 2.17 9.59
CA ARG A 3 -18.93 3.58 9.86
C ARG A 3 -17.78 4.42 10.41
N MET A 4 -16.59 4.31 9.85
CA MET A 4 -15.54 5.31 10.06
C MET A 4 -14.95 5.75 8.71
N ASN A 5 -15.29 6.96 8.30
CA ASN A 5 -14.69 7.68 7.17
C ASN A 5 -13.34 8.25 7.60
N ALA A 6 -12.37 7.39 7.90
CA ALA A 6 -11.01 7.81 8.15
C ALA A 6 -10.31 8.02 6.80
N ASN A 7 -9.31 8.92 6.72
CA ASN A 7 -8.55 9.13 5.48
C ASN A 7 -7.94 7.81 4.94
N VAL A 8 -7.62 6.89 5.85
CA VAL A 8 -7.13 5.54 5.54
C VAL A 8 -8.14 4.65 4.81
N THR A 9 -9.44 4.95 4.85
CA THR A 9 -10.50 4.21 4.16
C THR A 9 -11.11 4.96 2.99
N THR A 10 -10.97 6.29 2.92
CA THR A 10 -11.53 7.12 1.84
C THR A 10 -10.52 7.52 0.78
N GLN A 11 -9.22 7.51 1.10
CA GLN A 11 -8.14 7.95 0.21
C GLN A 11 -7.12 6.85 -0.11
N GLN A 12 -7.29 5.65 0.44
CA GLN A 12 -6.48 4.48 0.12
C GLN A 12 -7.35 3.42 -0.55
N TYR A 13 -6.85 2.79 -1.61
CA TYR A 13 -7.61 1.81 -2.36
C TYR A 13 -6.73 0.72 -2.95
N MET A 14 -7.32 -0.45 -3.17
CA MET A 14 -6.67 -1.52 -3.91
C MET A 14 -6.88 -1.32 -5.41
N PHE A 15 -5.79 -1.26 -6.17
CA PHE A 15 -5.82 -1.28 -7.64
C PHE A 15 -5.55 -2.71 -8.13
N GLY A 16 -6.62 -3.43 -8.42
CA GLY A 16 -6.54 -4.87 -8.68
C GLY A 16 -6.22 -5.67 -7.42
N PRO A 17 -5.85 -6.97 -7.55
CA PRO A 17 -5.74 -7.87 -6.40
C PRO A 17 -4.48 -7.66 -5.55
N LYS A 18 -3.48 -6.92 -6.06
CA LYS A 18 -2.12 -6.91 -5.50
C LYS A 18 -1.53 -5.52 -5.25
N LEU A 19 -2.11 -4.42 -5.73
CA LEU A 19 -1.57 -3.06 -5.47
C LEU A 19 -2.45 -2.31 -4.49
N LEU A 20 -1.81 -1.66 -3.51
CA LEU A 20 -2.41 -0.68 -2.62
C LEU A 20 -1.87 0.70 -2.99
N VAL A 21 -2.77 1.63 -3.29
CA VAL A 21 -2.43 2.98 -3.75
C VAL A 21 -2.95 4.01 -2.76
N THR A 22 -2.11 4.97 -2.40
CA THR A 22 -2.50 6.13 -1.59
C THR A 22 -1.96 7.41 -2.24
N PRO A 23 -2.81 8.24 -2.85
CA PRO A 23 -2.36 9.52 -3.41
C PRO A 23 -1.98 10.52 -2.30
N VAL A 24 -0.90 11.28 -2.53
CA VAL A 24 -0.55 12.45 -1.72
C VAL A 24 -1.52 13.57 -2.06
N THR A 25 -2.27 14.07 -1.07
CA THR A 25 -3.32 15.08 -1.27
C THR A 25 -2.97 16.46 -0.72
N LEU A 26 -1.75 16.63 -0.21
CA LEU A 26 -1.25 17.88 0.36
C LEU A 26 0.02 18.35 -0.37
N PRO A 27 0.20 19.68 -0.56
CA PRO A 27 1.40 20.23 -1.19
C PRO A 27 2.60 20.23 -0.23
N TYR A 28 3.82 20.22 -0.79
CA TYR A 28 5.10 20.33 -0.07
C TYR A 28 5.36 19.23 0.97
N VAL A 29 4.82 18.04 0.74
CA VAL A 29 5.03 16.88 1.61
C VAL A 29 6.11 15.97 1.05
N THR A 30 7.00 15.47 1.92
CA THR A 30 8.08 14.53 1.58
C THR A 30 7.92 13.16 2.23
N GLU A 31 6.97 12.99 3.14
CA GLU A 31 6.63 11.73 3.81
C GLU A 31 5.12 11.57 3.93
N TRP A 32 4.59 10.36 3.77
CA TRP A 32 3.16 10.10 3.84
C TRP A 32 2.84 8.90 4.72
N ASP A 33 1.84 9.07 5.58
CA ASP A 33 1.32 8.00 6.43
C ASP A 33 0.34 7.12 5.65
N VAL A 34 0.67 5.84 5.51
CA VAL A 34 -0.13 4.84 4.81
C VAL A 34 -0.55 3.76 5.80
N TYR A 35 -1.82 3.35 5.73
CA TYR A 35 -2.29 2.22 6.52
C TYR A 35 -2.10 0.96 5.69
N LEU A 36 -1.34 0.01 6.20
CA LEU A 36 -1.20 -1.30 5.58
C LEU A 36 -2.24 -2.24 6.18
N PRO A 37 -3.25 -2.69 5.40
CA PRO A 37 -4.25 -3.59 5.92
C PRO A 37 -3.64 -4.91 6.39
N LYS A 38 -4.16 -5.46 7.48
CA LYS A 38 -3.80 -6.81 7.89
C LYS A 38 -4.43 -7.78 6.88
N MET A 39 -3.60 -8.47 6.11
CA MET A 39 -4.04 -9.53 5.22
C MET A 39 -4.03 -10.85 5.98
N ASP A 40 -5.20 -11.33 6.36
CA ASP A 40 -5.37 -12.69 6.87
C ASP A 40 -5.48 -13.63 5.68
N ALA A 41 -4.37 -14.29 5.33
CA ALA A 41 -4.42 -15.39 4.39
C ALA A 41 -4.36 -16.69 5.20
N SER A 42 -5.18 -17.66 4.79
CA SER A 42 -5.13 -19.06 5.26
C SER A 42 -3.76 -19.75 5.12
N ASN A 43 -2.78 -19.07 4.49
CA ASN A 43 -1.41 -19.52 4.29
C ASN A 43 -0.36 -18.51 4.84
N GLY A 44 -0.71 -17.73 5.87
CA GLY A 44 0.22 -16.85 6.59
C GLY A 44 0.08 -15.35 6.31
N THR A 45 0.86 -14.55 7.04
CA THR A 45 0.90 -13.09 6.91
C THR A 45 1.58 -12.72 5.60
N ARG A 46 0.88 -12.00 4.71
CA ARG A 46 1.51 -11.40 3.53
C ARG A 46 2.11 -10.05 3.90
N GLU A 47 3.36 -9.85 3.50
CA GLU A 47 4.05 -8.57 3.65
C GLU A 47 3.71 -7.63 2.49
N TRP A 48 3.66 -6.35 2.79
CA TRP A 48 3.52 -5.27 1.83
C TRP A 48 4.90 -4.77 1.45
N THR A 49 5.20 -4.71 0.15
CA THR A 49 6.48 -4.18 -0.34
C THR A 49 6.28 -2.80 -0.91
N TYR A 50 7.06 -1.81 -0.47
CA TYR A 50 7.00 -0.45 -1.01
C TYR A 50 7.64 -0.39 -2.39
N TRP A 51 6.93 0.20 -3.36
CA TRP A 51 7.30 0.15 -4.78
C TRP A 51 8.66 0.79 -5.11
N TRP A 52 9.05 1.81 -4.35
CA TRP A 52 10.22 2.63 -4.66
C TRP A 52 11.49 2.16 -3.95
N THR A 53 11.40 1.79 -2.67
CA THR A 53 12.55 1.36 -1.87
C THR A 53 12.72 -0.15 -1.82
N ASN A 54 11.70 -0.92 -2.23
CA ASN A 54 11.60 -2.38 -2.06
C ASN A 54 11.64 -2.84 -0.58
N GLU A 55 11.43 -1.94 0.37
CA GLU A 55 11.31 -2.31 1.79
C GLU A 55 9.98 -3.04 2.03
N THR A 56 10.02 -4.06 2.88
CA THR A 56 8.85 -4.85 3.25
C THR A 56 8.33 -4.48 4.64
N TYR A 57 7.01 -4.52 4.78
CA TYR A 57 6.30 -4.11 5.98
C TYR A 57 5.21 -5.13 6.30
N ALA A 58 5.04 -5.44 7.59
CA ALA A 58 3.92 -6.26 8.05
C ALA A 58 2.59 -5.51 7.87
N GLY A 59 1.49 -6.24 7.62
CA GLY A 59 0.15 -5.66 7.59
C GLY A 59 -0.43 -5.41 9.00
N GLY A 60 -1.41 -4.52 9.08
CA GLY A 60 -2.14 -4.15 10.30
C GLY A 60 -1.60 -2.92 11.03
N GLN A 61 -0.77 -2.11 10.38
CA GLN A 61 -0.09 -0.96 10.98
C GLN A 61 -0.11 0.27 10.08
N MET A 62 0.16 1.43 10.66
CA MET A 62 0.47 2.66 9.93
C MET A 62 1.98 2.73 9.70
N VAL A 63 2.40 3.12 8.50
CA VAL A 63 3.80 3.34 8.14
C VAL A 63 3.97 4.70 7.51
N ALA A 64 5.01 5.44 7.92
CA ALA A 64 5.43 6.66 7.26
C ALA A 64 6.46 6.29 6.19
N VAL A 65 6.18 6.61 4.92
CA VAL A 65 7.07 6.31 3.80
C VAL A 65 7.55 7.58 3.09
N PRO A 66 8.76 7.58 2.53
CA PRO A 66 9.27 8.70 1.75
C PRO A 66 8.48 8.86 0.45
N THR A 67 7.98 10.08 0.23
CA THR A 67 7.13 10.45 -0.91
C THR A 67 7.58 11.79 -1.47
N PRO A 68 8.76 11.85 -2.11
CA PRO A 68 9.15 13.02 -2.89
C PRO A 68 8.12 13.26 -4.00
N LEU A 69 8.13 14.45 -4.61
CA LEU A 69 7.13 14.90 -5.59
C LEU A 69 6.89 13.91 -6.75
N GLU A 70 7.90 13.15 -7.14
CA GLU A 70 7.85 12.19 -8.25
C GLU A 70 7.25 10.83 -7.86
N TRP A 71 7.09 10.56 -6.56
CA TRP A 71 6.72 9.25 -6.03
C TRP A 71 5.32 9.28 -5.44
N ILE A 72 4.44 8.48 -6.03
CA ILE A 72 3.14 8.18 -5.42
C ILE A 72 3.33 7.00 -4.45
N PRO A 73 2.83 7.08 -3.20
CA PRO A 73 2.84 5.94 -2.29
C PRO A 73 2.08 4.75 -2.88
N VAL A 74 2.82 3.69 -3.21
CA VAL A 74 2.28 2.45 -3.74
C VAL A 74 2.96 1.28 -3.06
N PHE A 75 2.15 0.33 -2.60
CA PHE A 75 2.61 -0.95 -2.08
C PHE A 75 2.09 -2.08 -2.96
N HIS A 76 2.84 -3.18 -3.01
CA HIS A 76 2.41 -4.40 -3.68
C HIS A 76 2.50 -5.63 -2.78
N LEU A 77 1.61 -6.59 -3.06
CA LEU A 77 1.65 -7.93 -2.50
C LEU A 77 2.34 -8.88 -3.48
N GLY A 78 3.18 -9.77 -2.95
CA GLY A 78 3.90 -10.76 -3.74
C GLY A 78 4.97 -10.15 -4.66
N GLY A 79 5.41 -10.92 -5.65
CA GLY A 79 6.50 -10.51 -6.54
C GLY A 79 6.08 -9.47 -7.59
N ARG A 80 6.88 -8.41 -7.73
CA ARG A 80 6.66 -7.35 -8.74
C ARG A 80 6.67 -7.90 -10.17
N ASP A 81 7.53 -8.87 -10.48
CA ASP A 81 7.59 -9.48 -11.81
C ASP A 81 6.30 -10.23 -12.18
N GLU A 82 5.70 -10.93 -11.22
CA GLU A 82 4.44 -11.65 -11.42
C GLU A 82 3.29 -10.66 -11.70
N LEU A 83 3.28 -9.55 -10.96
CA LEU A 83 2.33 -8.46 -11.14
C LEU A 83 2.44 -7.83 -12.54
N LEU A 84 3.66 -7.51 -12.97
CA LEU A 84 3.91 -6.90 -14.27
C LEU A 84 3.61 -7.84 -15.45
N ARG A 85 3.69 -9.16 -15.24
CA ARG A 85 3.28 -10.18 -16.22
C ARG A 85 1.76 -10.35 -16.32
N GLY A 86 1.00 -9.81 -15.36
CA GLY A 86 -0.46 -9.94 -15.33
C GLY A 86 -0.98 -11.27 -14.79
N ASN A 87 -0.10 -12.16 -14.32
CA ASN A 87 -0.47 -13.44 -13.73
C ASN A 87 -0.85 -13.24 -12.25
N VAL A 88 -2.02 -12.66 -12.00
CA VAL A 88 -2.42 -12.21 -10.65
C VAL A 88 -3.70 -12.85 -10.12
N PHE A 89 -4.22 -13.84 -10.85
CA PHE A 89 -5.41 -14.64 -10.53
C PHE A 89 -5.10 -16.13 -10.61
#